data_AF-A0A1V9XM95-F1
#
_entry.id   AF-A0A1V9XM95-F1
#
_cell.length_a   1.000
_cell.length_b   1.000
_cell.length_c   1.000
_cell.angle_alpha   90.00
_cell.angle_beta   90.00
_cell.angle_gamma   90.00
#
_symmetry.space_group_name_H-M   'P 1'
#
loop_
_entity.id
_entity.type
_entity.pdbx_description
1 polymer ?
#
loop_
_entity_poly.entity_id
_entity_poly.type
_entity_poly.pdbx_seq_one_letter_code
_entity_poly.pdbx_strand_id
1 'polypeptide(L)'
;MPFPKWSVDPVYLSRRAIPPDKGITNDLECTANLTLVAALRQLADLVKIADVVFSELGTECGRLVERSERIAARTQTLANVIDKLDAKKVLVRKCPL
;
A
#
# COMPACT_ATOMS: atom_id res chain seq x y z
N MET A 1 7.94 -7.37 -10.63
CA MET A 1 9.00 -6.80 -9.78
C MET A 1 8.72 -7.24 -8.34
N PRO A 2 9.71 -7.68 -7.56
CA PRO A 2 9.51 -8.05 -6.16
C PRO A 2 9.07 -6.82 -5.35
N PHE A 3 8.18 -7.02 -4.37
CA PHE A 3 7.74 -5.94 -3.47
C PHE A 3 8.93 -5.35 -2.71
N PRO A 4 9.00 -4.01 -2.52
CA PRO A 4 10.06 -3.41 -1.72
C PRO A 4 10.01 -3.98 -0.30
N LYS A 5 11.15 -4.42 0.23
CA LYS A 5 11.28 -4.77 1.65
C LYS A 5 11.64 -3.50 2.42
N TRP A 6 10.77 -3.11 3.34
CA TRP A 6 10.99 -1.97 4.23
C TRP A 6 11.52 -2.50 5.57
N SER A 7 12.84 -2.40 5.81
CA SER A 7 13.41 -2.62 7.13
C SER A 7 13.40 -1.30 7.90
N VAL A 8 12.74 -1.28 9.06
CA VAL A 8 12.72 -0.11 9.94
C VAL A 8 13.40 -0.49 11.24
N ASP A 9 14.52 0.16 11.53
CA ASP A 9 15.27 -0.02 12.75
C ASP A 9 15.25 1.28 13.58
N PRO A 10 15.28 1.19 14.93
CA PRO A 10 15.38 2.37 15.76
C PRO A 10 16.74 3.07 15.58
N VAL A 11 16.73 4.39 15.44
CA VAL A 11 17.94 5.17 15.12
C VAL A 11 18.24 6.18 16.22
N TYR A 12 19.45 6.14 16.79
CA TYR A 12 19.93 7.13 17.77
C TYR A 12 19.08 7.30 19.06
N LEU A 13 18.40 6.26 19.54
CA LEU A 13 17.49 6.33 20.70
C LEU A 13 18.11 6.95 21.97
N SER A 14 19.34 6.58 22.30
CA SER A 14 20.02 7.00 23.56
C SER A 14 21.27 7.83 23.30
N ARG A 15 21.41 8.44 22.11
CA ARG A 15 22.62 9.20 21.74
C ARG A 15 22.53 10.70 22.02
N ARG A 16 21.48 11.16 22.70
CA ARG A 16 21.35 12.57 23.09
C ARG A 16 22.08 12.81 24.40
N ALA A 17 22.98 13.80 24.39
CA ALA A 17 23.62 14.29 25.60
C ALA A 17 22.57 14.91 26.53
N ILE A 18 22.75 14.70 27.83
CA ILE A 18 21.97 15.38 28.85
C ILE A 18 22.31 16.88 28.80
N PRO A 19 21.33 17.79 28.76
CA PRO A 19 21.59 19.22 28.75
C PRO A 19 22.30 19.65 30.04
N PRO A 20 23.52 20.22 29.99
CA PRO A 20 24.31 20.55 31.17
C PRO A 20 23.73 21.75 31.95
N ASP A 21 22.85 22.53 31.33
CA ASP A 21 22.15 23.70 31.86
C ASP A 21 21.02 23.34 32.84
N LYS A 22 20.59 22.08 32.90
CA LYS A 22 19.43 21.65 33.70
C LYS A 22 19.75 21.19 35.12
N GLY A 23 21.02 21.17 35.53
CA GLY A 23 21.42 20.80 36.89
C GLY A 23 20.91 19.42 37.33
N ILE A 24 20.89 18.45 36.41
CA ILE A 24 20.32 17.12 36.65
C ILE A 24 21.23 16.34 37.61
N THR A 25 20.64 15.79 38.66
CA THR A 25 21.34 14.99 39.67
C THR A 25 21.28 13.49 39.41
N ASN A 26 20.28 13.02 38.64
CA ASN A 26 20.07 11.62 38.31
C ASN A 26 20.13 11.39 36.79
N ASP A 27 21.35 11.22 36.27
CA ASP A 27 21.62 11.10 34.84
C ASP A 27 21.02 9.84 34.21
N LEU A 28 20.95 8.73 34.96
CA LEU A 28 20.39 7.48 34.47
C LEU A 28 18.89 7.60 34.21
N GLU A 29 18.15 8.16 35.17
CA GLU A 29 16.72 8.40 35.03
C GLU A 29 16.42 9.38 33.89
N CYS A 30 17.20 10.46 33.77
CA CYS A 30 17.05 11.40 32.66
C CYS A 30 17.29 10.73 31.30
N THR A 31 18.37 9.96 31.16
CA THR A 31 18.71 9.26 29.91
C THR A 31 17.66 8.20 29.57
N ALA A 32 17.15 7.46 30.56
CA ALA A 32 16.09 6.48 30.36
C ALA A 32 14.80 7.16 29.87
N ASN A 33 14.39 8.26 30.50
CA ASN A 33 13.21 9.02 30.09
C ASN A 33 13.37 9.62 28.68
N LEU A 34 14.53 10.19 28.35
CA LEU A 34 14.82 10.68 27.00
C LEU A 34 14.77 9.57 25.96
N THR A 35 15.29 8.38 26.30
CA THR A 35 15.25 7.20 25.44
C THR A 35 13.80 6.73 25.19
N LEU A 36 12.96 6.70 26.24
CA LEU A 36 11.54 6.36 26.11
C LEU A 36 10.78 7.35 25.22
N VAL A 37 11.00 8.65 25.42
CA VAL A 37 10.38 9.70 24.59
C VAL A 37 10.83 9.59 23.13
N ALA A 38 12.12 9.34 22.89
CA ALA A 38 12.64 9.13 21.55
C ALA A 38 12.04 7.89 20.86
N ALA A 39 11.89 6.78 21.60
CA ALA A 39 11.26 5.57 21.10
C ALA A 39 9.79 5.79 20.71
N LEU A 40 9.01 6.43 21.60
CA LEU A 40 7.61 6.76 21.32
C LEU A 40 7.47 7.66 20.09
N ARG A 41 8.35 8.64 19.93
CA ARG A 41 8.34 9.51 18.75
C ARG A 41 8.67 8.75 17.47
N GLN A 42 9.66 7.87 17.49
CA GLN A 42 9.99 7.03 16.33
C GLN A 42 8.85 6.08 15.96
N LEU A 43 8.17 5.50 16.95
CA LEU A 43 6.98 4.68 16.72
C LEU A 43 5.83 5.49 16.11
N ALA A 44 5.61 6.72 16.59
CA ALA A 44 4.59 7.60 16.03
C ALA A 44 4.89 7.97 14.57
N ASP A 45 6.16 8.26 14.25
CA ASP A 45 6.57 8.55 12.87
C ASP A 45 6.47 7.31 11.97
N LEU A 46 6.77 6.11 12.49
CA LEU A 46 6.54 4.85 11.79
C LEU A 46 5.06 4.64 11.44
N VAL A 47 4.15 4.90 12.38
CA VAL A 47 2.70 4.78 12.12
C VAL A 47 2.25 5.75 11.03
N LYS A 48 2.77 6.98 11.00
CA LYS A 48 2.45 7.93 9.92
C LYS A 48 2.91 7.43 8.56
N ILE A 49 4.11 6.86 8.48
CA ILE A 49 4.62 6.29 7.22
C ILE A 49 3.75 5.10 6.79
N ALA A 50 3.39 4.23 7.73
CA ALA A 50 2.51 3.09 7.44
C ALA A 50 1.15 3.55 6.90
N ASP A 51 0.56 4.60 7.47
CA ASP A 51 -0.70 5.18 6.99
C ASP A 51 -0.61 5.66 5.54
N VAL A 52 0.46 6.38 5.19
CA VAL A 52 0.71 6.82 3.80
C VAL A 52 0.80 5.61 2.86
N VAL A 53 1.60 4.60 3.21
CA VAL A 53 1.80 3.40 2.38
C VAL A 53 0.48 2.64 2.18
N PHE A 54 -0.29 2.42 3.25
CA PHE A 54 -1.55 1.68 3.15
C PHE A 54 -2.65 2.48 2.43
N SER A 55 -2.64 3.81 2.56
CA SER A 55 -3.54 4.68 1.83
C SER A 55 -3.27 4.63 0.31
N GLU A 56 -2.00 4.77 -0.09
CA GLU A 56 -1.58 4.64 -1.49
C GLU A 56 -1.93 3.25 -2.05
N LEU A 57 -1.61 2.19 -1.32
CA LEU A 57 -1.97 0.82 -1.71
C LEU A 57 -3.49 0.64 -1.85
N GLY A 58 -4.26 1.20 -0.92
CA GLY A 58 -5.72 1.18 -0.96
C GLY A 58 -6.27 1.86 -2.22
N THR A 59 -5.70 3.00 -2.61
CA THR A 59 -6.12 3.71 -3.83
C THR A 59 -5.84 2.90 -5.09
N GLU A 60 -4.66 2.29 -5.21
CA GLU A 60 -4.29 1.48 -6.38
C GLU A 60 -5.11 0.18 -6.44
N CYS A 61 -5.34 -0.48 -5.31
CA CYS A 61 -6.28 -1.60 -5.22
C CYS A 61 -7.69 -1.21 -5.67
N GLY A 62 -8.20 -0.05 -5.24
CA GLY A 62 -9.50 0.47 -5.69
C GLY A 62 -9.58 0.63 -7.21
N ARG A 63 -8.54 1.22 -7.82
CA ARG A 63 -8.46 1.35 -9.29
C ARG A 63 -8.40 -0.01 -10.00
N LEU A 64 -7.71 -0.99 -9.42
CA LEU A 64 -7.68 -2.36 -9.95
C LEU A 64 -9.05 -3.03 -9.87
N VAL A 65 -9.79 -2.84 -8.78
CA VAL A 65 -11.17 -3.35 -8.63
C VAL A 65 -12.06 -2.74 -9.71
N GLU A 66 -12.10 -1.41 -9.86
CA GLU A 66 -12.94 -0.75 -10.87
C GLU A 66 -12.63 -1.21 -12.31
N ARG A 67 -11.34 -1.44 -12.62
CA ARG A 67 -10.93 -1.97 -13.93
C ARG A 67 -11.37 -3.42 -14.10
N SER A 68 -11.24 -4.23 -13.05
CA SER A 68 -11.64 -5.63 -13.07
C SER A 68 -13.15 -5.76 -13.24
N GLU A 69 -13.94 -4.93 -12.57
CA GLU A 69 -15.40 -4.88 -12.73
C GLU A 69 -15.81 -4.49 -14.16
N ARG A 70 -15.16 -3.45 -14.73
CA ARG A 70 -15.40 -3.06 -16.13
C ARG A 70 -15.09 -4.20 -17.11
N ILE A 71 -14.00 -4.93 -16.88
CA ILE A 71 -13.66 -6.10 -17.70
C ILE A 71 -14.69 -7.21 -17.50
N ALA A 72 -15.06 -7.53 -16.26
CA ALA A 72 -16.06 -8.56 -15.95
C ALA A 72 -17.40 -8.25 -16.63
N ALA A 73 -17.86 -7.00 -16.59
CA ALA A 73 -19.07 -6.56 -17.27
C ALA A 73 -18.97 -6.75 -18.80
N ARG A 74 -17.84 -6.37 -19.41
CA ARG A 74 -17.60 -6.58 -20.84
C ARG A 74 -17.52 -8.06 -21.22
N THR A 75 -16.93 -8.89 -20.36
CA THR A 75 -16.88 -10.34 -20.56
C THR A 75 -18.29 -10.92 -20.51
N GLN A 76 -19.13 -10.48 -19.57
CA GLN A 76 -20.52 -10.92 -19.47
C GLN A 76 -21.35 -10.50 -20.69
N THR A 77 -21.19 -9.26 -21.17
CA THR A 77 -21.90 -8.83 -22.38
C THR A 77 -21.45 -9.62 -23.59
N LEU A 78 -20.16 -9.90 -23.73
CA LEU A 78 -19.63 -10.71 -24.81
C LEU A 78 -20.13 -12.17 -24.75
N ALA A 79 -20.18 -12.77 -23.57
CA ALA A 79 -20.77 -14.09 -23.36
C ALA A 79 -22.23 -14.13 -23.81
N ASN A 80 -23.03 -13.13 -23.39
CA ASN A 80 -24.43 -13.02 -23.80
C ASN A 80 -24.60 -12.82 -25.32
N VAL A 81 -23.66 -12.17 -25.99
CA VAL A 81 -23.67 -12.02 -27.46
C VAL A 81 -23.34 -13.35 -28.12
N ILE A 82 -22.31 -14.06 -27.63
CA ILE A 82 -21.90 -15.37 -28.14
C ILE A 82 -23.06 -16.37 -28.05
N ASP A 83 -23.76 -16.44 -26.92
CA ASP A 83 -24.91 -17.34 -26.73
C ASP A 83 -26.05 -17.07 -27.72
N LYS A 84 -26.16 -15.84 -28.24
CA LYS A 84 -27.20 -15.43 -29.20
C LYS A 84 -26.78 -15.57 -30.67
N LEU A 85 -25.51 -15.89 -30.95
CA LEU A 85 -25.04 -16.07 -32.32
C LEU A 85 -25.55 -17.39 -32.89
N ASP A 86 -26.31 -17.30 -33.98
CA ASP A 86 -26.79 -18.46 -34.73
C ASP A 86 -26.01 -18.59 -36.05
N ALA A 87 -25.16 -19.62 -36.11
CA ALA A 87 -24.28 -19.87 -37.26
C ALA A 87 -25.06 -20.08 -38.58
N LYS A 88 -26.34 -20.48 -38.53
CA LYS A 88 -27.16 -20.68 -39.73
C LYS A 88 -27.65 -19.37 -40.37
N LYS A 89 -27.66 -18.27 -39.62
CA LYS A 89 -28.07 -16.94 -40.11
C LYS A 89 -26.92 -16.14 -40.72
N VAL A 90 -25.68 -16.61 -40.57
CA VAL A 90 -24.50 -15.93 -41.11
C VAL A 90 -24.41 -16.18 -42.61
N LEU A 91 -24.55 -15.11 -43.40
CA LEU A 91 -24.39 -15.17 -44.85
C LEU A 91 -22.93 -15.41 -45.22
N VAL A 92 -22.60 -16.66 -45.54
CA VAL A 92 -21.29 -17.02 -46.11
C VAL A 92 -21.32 -16.68 -47.60
N ARG A 93 -20.40 -15.81 -48.07
CA ARG A 93 -20.18 -15.60 -49.49
C ARG A 93 -19.71 -16.93 -50.11
N LYS A 94 -20.53 -17.53 -50.97
CA LYS A 94 -20.12 -18.71 -51.75
C LYS A 94 -19.06 -18.26 -52.75
N CYS A 95 -17.90 -18.93 -52.76
CA CYS A 95 -16.91 -18.75 -53.82
C CYS A 95 -17.52 -19.16 -55.16
N PRO A 96 -17.36 -18.37 -56.24
CA PRO A 96 -17.70 -18.82 -57.59
C PRO A 96 -16.70 -19.91 -58.02
N LEU A 97 -17.25 -21.06 -58.44
CA LEU A 97 -16.55 -22.14 -59.16
C LEU A 97 -16.81 -21.97 -60.65
#